data_AF-A0A7W7K346-F1
#
_entry.id   AF-A0A7W7K346-F1
#
_cell.length_a   1.000
_cell.length_b   1.000
_cell.length_c   1.000
_cell.angle_alpha   90.00
_cell.angle_beta   90.00
_cell.angle_gamma   90.00
#
_symmetry.space_group_name_H-M   'P 1'
#
loop_
_entity.id
_entity.type
_entity.pdbx_description
1 polymer ?
#
loop_
_entity_poly.entity_id
_entity_poly.type
_entity_poly.pdbx_seq_one_letter_code
_entity_poly.pdbx_strand_id
1 'polypeptide(L)'
;MTMRDAAIWLVIAGLAIRLAWLVLVRGLFAPFDLGEASSAVTALARTGTLADAFGPGTGPTAHLMPTTIVGAAAVARVFGDSAAASLILSLWTLALLGATWLLARKLFERAGWQPAALIGGLALLCLLPGHIVQEAADFRVWEGGLATLLALANLWLIVTLDQRETIASQPLLVGAALSAATFFVSPTTGLAVDACWAWLALRRLPFRRTLAFAATAAAALALVLAPWVLRNAQVMGSPILLRDNVGLEMALANYPGALDPADPLAESQARMQAIHPNDNEATQARLRAAGGEAAYSRALARETGAWIRANPLDFARLALRHYRQFYFPDRWQGALTNWEAFPTPRIDMIRLVAALGLAGLLVGLIRRRRFHGLFALYIAVAGLPYALVQPVPRYAYAVWPLLAFLAAGLLVGIFARLQARGRTPMMAQ
;
A
#
# COMPACT_ATOMS: atom_id res chain seq x y z
N MET A 1 -6.03 -22.09 26.69
CA MET A 1 -5.41 -20.92 26.04
C MET A 1 -6.50 -19.89 25.78
N THR A 2 -6.37 -18.66 26.29
CA THR A 2 -7.37 -17.61 26.06
C THR A 2 -7.28 -17.08 24.62
N MET A 3 -8.31 -16.39 24.13
CA MET A 3 -8.28 -15.78 22.79
C MET A 3 -7.22 -14.68 22.66
N ARG A 4 -6.84 -14.07 23.79
CA ARG A 4 -5.74 -13.11 23.86
C ARG A 4 -4.40 -13.82 23.67
N ASP A 5 -4.20 -14.94 24.36
CA ASP A 5 -2.98 -15.75 24.24
C ASP A 5 -2.81 -16.27 22.80
N ALA A 6 -3.91 -16.75 22.19
CA ALA A 6 -3.91 -17.18 20.79
C ALA A 6 -3.44 -16.07 19.83
N ALA A 7 -3.93 -14.85 20.02
CA ALA A 7 -3.54 -13.71 19.19
C ALA A 7 -2.06 -13.34 19.37
N ILE A 8 -1.56 -13.36 20.60
CA ILE A 8 -0.14 -13.09 20.89
C ILE A 8 0.75 -14.13 20.21
N TRP A 9 0.42 -15.42 20.35
CA TRP A 9 1.19 -16.50 19.73
C TRP A 9 1.17 -16.44 18.20
N LEU A 10 0.03 -16.08 17.59
CA LEU A 10 -0.04 -15.87 16.14
C LEU A 10 0.87 -14.74 15.66
N VAL A 11 0.88 -13.61 16.38
CA VAL A 11 1.76 -12.49 16.05
C VAL A 11 3.22 -12.89 16.21
N ILE A 12 3.59 -13.54 17.32
CA ILE A 12 4.97 -14.04 17.54
C ILE A 12 5.38 -15.00 16.42
N ALA A 13 4.53 -15.98 16.09
CA ALA A 13 4.80 -16.94 15.02
C ALA A 13 4.94 -16.24 13.66
N GLY A 14 4.07 -15.28 13.34
CA GLY A 14 4.15 -14.52 12.11
C GLY A 14 5.44 -13.72 11.99
N LEU A 15 5.83 -13.00 13.05
CA LEU A 15 7.09 -12.25 13.09
C LEU A 15 8.30 -13.19 12.99
N ALA A 16 8.26 -14.35 13.66
CA ALA A 16 9.30 -15.37 13.58
C ALA A 16 9.45 -15.92 12.16
N ILE A 17 8.34 -16.15 11.42
CA ILE A 17 8.38 -16.56 10.01
C ILE A 17 9.09 -15.51 9.15
N ARG A 18 8.78 -14.22 9.34
CA ARG A 18 9.41 -13.13 8.57
C ARG A 18 10.90 -13.00 8.91
N LEU A 19 11.24 -13.12 10.19
CA LEU A 19 12.64 -13.10 10.64
C LEU A 19 13.42 -14.30 10.09
N ALA A 20 12.84 -15.51 10.13
CA ALA A 20 13.45 -16.71 9.58
C ALA A 20 13.66 -16.58 8.06
N TRP A 21 12.65 -16.10 7.33
CA TRP A 21 12.79 -15.83 5.90
C TRP A 21 13.90 -14.83 5.62
N LEU A 22 13.97 -13.75 6.40
CA LEU A 22 15.03 -12.76 6.26
C LEU A 22 16.42 -13.37 6.51
N VAL A 23 16.59 -14.16 7.57
CA VAL A 23 17.87 -14.83 7.86
C VAL A 23 18.25 -15.83 6.76
N LEU A 24 17.32 -16.67 6.33
CA LEU A 24 17.59 -17.82 5.46
C LEU A 24 17.65 -17.48 3.96
N VAL A 25 16.89 -16.48 3.51
CA VAL A 25 16.73 -16.18 2.08
C VAL A 25 17.50 -14.94 1.66
N ARG A 26 17.33 -13.84 2.41
CA ARG A 26 17.86 -12.53 1.99
C ARG A 26 19.14 -12.14 2.71
N GLY A 27 19.43 -12.75 3.86
CA GLY A 27 20.48 -12.35 4.78
C GLY A 27 20.00 -11.21 5.69
N LEU A 28 19.98 -11.46 7.01
CA LEU A 28 19.55 -10.48 8.01
C LEU A 28 20.34 -9.16 7.93
N PHE A 29 21.62 -9.26 7.58
CA PHE A 29 22.54 -8.15 7.49
C PHE A 29 22.82 -7.70 6.06
N ALA A 30 22.09 -8.22 5.07
CA ALA A 30 22.28 -7.82 3.69
C ALA A 30 22.06 -6.30 3.53
N PRO A 31 22.86 -5.63 2.69
CA PRO A 31 22.71 -4.21 2.40
C PRO A 31 21.33 -3.86 1.88
N PHE A 32 20.99 -2.58 1.97
CA PHE A 32 19.66 -2.05 1.71
C PHE A 32 19.19 -2.12 0.26
N ASP A 33 19.83 -2.81 -0.68
CA ASP A 33 19.49 -2.67 -2.10
C ASP A 33 18.02 -3.04 -2.42
N LEU A 34 17.19 -2.00 -2.57
CA LEU A 34 15.73 -2.03 -2.74
C LEU A 34 15.32 -1.03 -3.83
N GLY A 35 16.21 -0.82 -4.81
CA GLY A 35 16.01 0.10 -5.92
C GLY A 35 16.09 1.57 -5.51
N GLU A 36 15.15 2.36 -6.02
CA GLU A 36 15.19 3.82 -6.00
C GLU A 36 15.18 4.38 -4.58
N ALA A 37 14.42 3.73 -3.69
CA ALA A 37 14.34 4.11 -2.28
C ALA A 37 15.69 4.01 -1.58
N SER A 38 16.47 2.98 -1.88
CA SER A 38 17.77 2.79 -1.23
C SER A 38 18.83 3.71 -1.79
N SER A 39 18.81 3.96 -3.09
CA SER A 39 19.66 5.00 -3.71
C SER A 39 19.40 6.36 -3.07
N ALA A 40 18.12 6.73 -2.87
CA ALA A 40 17.74 7.97 -2.20
C ALA A 40 18.17 8.02 -0.71
N VAL A 41 18.03 6.91 0.02
CA VAL A 41 18.53 6.77 1.40
C VAL A 41 20.04 6.98 1.45
N THR A 42 20.80 6.33 0.57
CA THR A 42 22.26 6.44 0.50
C THR A 42 22.69 7.87 0.17
N ALA A 43 22.05 8.50 -0.81
CA ALA A 43 22.33 9.88 -1.18
C ALA A 43 22.07 10.84 -0.02
N LEU A 44 20.92 10.71 0.66
CA LEU A 44 20.55 11.56 1.79
C LEU A 44 21.49 11.35 2.98
N ALA A 45 21.84 10.10 3.30
CA ALA A 45 22.75 9.78 4.40
C ALA A 45 24.15 10.38 4.17
N ARG A 46 24.68 10.25 2.95
CA ARG A 46 26.03 10.70 2.58
C ARG A 46 26.14 12.21 2.39
N THR A 47 25.16 12.82 1.71
CA THR A 47 25.25 14.21 1.23
C THR A 47 24.33 15.18 1.97
N GLY A 48 23.39 14.67 2.77
CA GLY A 48 22.33 15.49 3.36
C GLY A 48 21.25 15.93 2.38
N THR A 49 21.32 15.51 1.11
CA THR A 49 20.36 15.88 0.06
C THR A 49 19.54 14.66 -0.36
N LEU A 50 18.22 14.80 -0.41
CA LEU A 50 17.34 13.79 -0.99
C LEU A 50 17.47 13.82 -2.52
N ALA A 51 18.32 12.96 -3.07
CA ALA A 51 18.73 12.98 -4.47
C ALA A 51 18.99 11.56 -4.98
N ASP A 52 19.32 11.46 -6.27
CA ASP A 52 19.90 10.30 -6.91
C ASP A 52 19.07 9.02 -6.79
N ALA A 53 17.74 9.14 -6.78
CA ALA A 53 16.82 8.00 -6.76
C ALA A 53 17.06 7.02 -7.91
N PHE A 54 17.52 7.50 -9.07
CA PHE A 54 17.81 6.67 -10.24
C PHE A 54 19.30 6.42 -10.47
N GLY A 55 20.10 6.53 -9.41
CA GLY A 55 21.53 6.33 -9.43
C GLY A 55 22.34 7.64 -9.39
N PRO A 56 23.67 7.54 -9.21
CA PRO A 56 24.52 8.70 -8.96
C PRO A 56 24.45 9.77 -10.05
N GLY A 57 24.34 11.03 -9.63
CA GLY A 57 24.32 12.18 -10.54
C GLY A 57 23.04 12.29 -11.37
N THR A 58 21.94 11.68 -10.93
CA THR A 58 20.60 11.93 -11.52
C THR A 58 19.91 13.14 -10.89
N GLY A 59 20.44 13.67 -9.79
CA GLY A 59 20.10 14.97 -9.23
C GLY A 59 19.04 14.89 -8.12
N PRO A 60 18.53 16.04 -7.64
CA PRO A 60 17.48 16.08 -6.63
C PRO A 60 16.24 15.32 -7.09
N THR A 61 15.63 14.55 -6.18
CA THR A 61 14.49 13.68 -6.50
C THR A 61 13.22 14.10 -5.76
N ALA A 62 12.07 13.91 -6.42
CA ALA A 62 10.75 13.87 -5.80
C ALA A 62 10.05 12.52 -6.07
N HIS A 63 10.82 11.50 -6.45
CA HIS A 63 10.33 10.15 -6.73
C HIS A 63 9.55 9.56 -5.57
N LEU A 64 9.94 9.90 -4.34
CA LEU A 64 9.46 9.33 -3.08
C LEU A 64 9.12 10.45 -2.10
N MET A 65 8.09 10.21 -1.27
CA MET A 65 7.78 11.13 -0.18
C MET A 65 8.88 11.08 0.90
N PRO A 66 9.21 12.20 1.55
CA PRO A 66 10.31 12.28 2.53
C PRO A 66 9.89 11.74 3.90
N THR A 67 9.38 10.51 3.95
CA THR A 67 8.83 9.89 5.17
C THR A 67 9.75 8.77 5.68
N THR A 68 9.52 7.52 5.25
CA THR A 68 10.36 6.37 5.60
C THR A 68 11.81 6.54 5.16
N ILE A 69 12.03 7.25 4.04
CA ILE A 69 13.37 7.54 3.51
C ILE A 69 14.21 8.38 4.48
N VAL A 70 13.63 9.41 5.11
CA VAL A 70 14.36 10.26 6.06
C VAL A 70 14.74 9.47 7.32
N GLY A 71 13.82 8.64 7.83
CA GLY A 71 14.10 7.77 8.96
C GLY A 71 15.22 6.75 8.67
N ALA A 72 15.15 6.10 7.49
CA ALA A 72 16.19 5.17 7.06
C ALA A 72 17.55 5.84 6.83
N ALA A 73 17.56 7.04 6.23
CA ALA A 73 18.77 7.81 6.03
C ALA A 73 19.39 8.27 7.36
N ALA A 74 18.59 8.60 8.37
CA ALA A 74 19.10 8.91 9.70
C ALA A 74 19.81 7.71 10.34
N VAL A 75 19.26 6.51 10.22
CA VAL A 75 19.90 5.26 10.67
C VAL A 75 21.21 5.03 9.90
N ALA A 76 21.18 5.12 8.56
CA ALA A 76 22.35 4.94 7.72
C ALA A 76 23.44 6.01 7.98
N ARG A 77 23.07 7.23 8.37
CA ARG A 77 24.03 8.30 8.71
C ARG A 77 24.76 8.03 10.02
N VAL A 78 24.08 7.44 11.01
CA VAL A 78 24.66 7.13 12.32
C VAL A 78 25.48 5.85 12.28
N PHE A 79 24.96 4.81 11.62
CA PHE A 79 25.54 3.46 11.67
C PHE A 79 26.28 3.05 10.39
N GLY A 80 26.25 3.87 9.34
CA GLY A 80 26.78 3.51 8.02
C GLY A 80 26.00 2.39 7.35
N ASP A 81 26.58 1.83 6.28
CA ASP A 81 26.12 0.57 5.68
C ASP A 81 26.67 -0.61 6.50
N SER A 82 26.04 -0.85 7.65
CA SER A 82 26.47 -1.85 8.62
C SER A 82 25.37 -2.84 9.00
N ALA A 83 25.78 -3.98 9.55
CA ALA A 83 24.88 -4.97 10.11
C ALA A 83 23.92 -4.37 11.17
N ALA A 84 24.37 -3.38 11.94
CA ALA A 84 23.55 -2.69 12.92
C ALA A 84 22.42 -1.87 12.26
N ALA A 85 22.72 -1.14 11.19
CA ALA A 85 21.72 -0.40 10.43
C ALA A 85 20.64 -1.36 9.87
N SER A 86 21.07 -2.45 9.22
CA SER A 86 20.17 -3.47 8.67
C SER A 86 19.29 -4.12 9.74
N LEU A 87 19.84 -4.40 10.93
CA LEU A 87 19.09 -4.94 12.06
C LEU A 87 18.05 -3.93 12.56
N ILE A 88 18.42 -2.67 12.78
CA ILE A 88 17.49 -1.63 13.28
C ILE A 88 16.32 -1.45 12.32
N LEU A 89 16.58 -1.35 11.01
CA LEU A 89 15.52 -1.19 10.01
C LEU A 89 14.66 -2.46 9.85
N SER A 90 15.23 -3.64 10.06
CA SER A 90 14.46 -4.89 10.14
C SER A 90 13.55 -4.91 11.37
N LEU A 91 14.05 -4.51 12.55
CA LEU A 91 13.26 -4.40 13.78
C LEU A 91 12.15 -3.36 13.65
N TRP A 92 12.43 -2.21 13.03
CA TRP A 92 11.41 -1.21 12.67
C TRP A 92 10.28 -1.85 11.85
N THR A 93 10.65 -2.61 10.82
CA THR A 93 9.68 -3.27 9.95
C THR A 93 8.85 -4.30 10.71
N LEU A 94 9.48 -5.14 11.53
CA LEU A 94 8.76 -6.14 12.35
C LEU A 94 7.82 -5.48 13.38
N ALA A 95 8.24 -4.38 14.00
CA ALA A 95 7.39 -3.61 14.90
C ALA A 95 6.17 -3.02 14.16
N LEU A 96 6.40 -2.48 12.95
CA LEU A 96 5.37 -1.95 12.08
C LEU A 96 4.34 -3.01 11.68
N LEU A 97 4.78 -4.23 11.36
CA LEU A 97 3.90 -5.36 11.09
C LEU A 97 3.07 -5.77 12.31
N GLY A 98 3.72 -5.93 13.47
CA GLY A 98 3.05 -6.28 14.71
C GLY A 98 1.94 -5.28 15.06
N ALA A 99 2.23 -3.97 14.94
CA ALA A 99 1.25 -2.91 15.11
C ALA A 99 0.11 -3.00 14.09
N THR A 100 0.43 -3.24 12.81
CA THR A 100 -0.55 -3.37 11.71
C THR A 100 -1.52 -4.53 11.96
N TRP A 101 -1.00 -5.72 12.31
CA TRP A 101 -1.81 -6.91 12.52
C TRP A 101 -2.71 -6.79 13.75
N LEU A 102 -2.18 -6.26 14.86
CA LEU A 102 -2.95 -6.03 16.07
C LEU A 102 -4.02 -4.95 15.88
N LEU A 103 -3.70 -3.87 15.14
CA LEU A 103 -4.66 -2.83 14.84
C LEU A 103 -5.76 -3.30 13.87
N ALA A 104 -5.41 -4.11 12.87
CA ALA A 104 -6.40 -4.75 12.00
C ALA A 104 -7.37 -5.60 12.83
N ARG A 105 -6.86 -6.44 13.75
CA ARG A 105 -7.71 -7.20 14.67
C ARG A 105 -8.62 -6.27 15.49
N LYS A 106 -8.06 -5.21 16.08
CA LYS A 106 -8.81 -4.24 16.90
C LYS A 106 -9.89 -3.51 16.09
N LEU A 107 -9.64 -3.20 14.83
CA LEU A 107 -10.61 -2.64 13.89
C LEU A 107 -11.80 -3.57 13.70
N PHE A 108 -11.55 -4.84 13.37
CA PHE A 108 -12.64 -5.81 13.14
C PHE A 108 -13.37 -6.19 14.43
N GLU A 109 -12.67 -6.25 15.57
CA GLU A 109 -13.28 -6.40 16.89
C GLU A 109 -14.24 -5.24 17.18
N ARG A 110 -13.79 -4.00 16.95
CA ARG A 110 -14.63 -2.81 17.10
C ARG A 110 -15.79 -2.78 16.11
N ALA A 111 -15.62 -3.35 14.92
CA ALA A 111 -16.68 -3.52 13.92
C ALA A 111 -17.68 -4.64 14.27
N GLY A 112 -17.45 -5.39 15.35
CA GLY A 112 -18.37 -6.42 15.86
C GLY A 112 -18.16 -7.81 15.25
N TRP A 113 -16.95 -8.15 14.79
CA TRP A 113 -16.68 -9.47 14.25
C TRP A 113 -16.63 -10.51 15.37
N GLN A 114 -17.15 -11.70 15.07
CA GLN A 114 -17.12 -12.82 16.01
C GLN A 114 -15.69 -13.31 16.27
N PRO A 115 -15.40 -13.85 17.47
CA PRO A 115 -14.01 -14.12 17.85
C PRO A 115 -13.27 -15.12 16.95
N ALA A 116 -13.96 -16.15 16.45
CA ALA A 116 -13.36 -17.09 15.50
C ALA A 116 -12.91 -16.42 14.20
N ALA A 117 -13.66 -15.44 13.69
CA ALA A 117 -13.28 -14.67 12.52
C ALA A 117 -12.11 -13.72 12.81
N LEU A 118 -12.01 -13.18 14.04
CA LEU A 118 -10.87 -12.36 14.47
C LEU A 118 -9.58 -13.17 14.51
N ILE A 119 -9.62 -14.38 15.06
CA ILE A 119 -8.47 -15.29 15.09
C ILE A 119 -8.12 -15.77 13.68
N GLY A 120 -9.12 -16.14 12.87
CA GLY A 120 -8.90 -16.56 11.49
C GLY A 120 -8.27 -15.45 10.64
N GLY A 121 -8.77 -14.21 10.74
CA GLY A 121 -8.23 -13.07 9.99
C GLY A 121 -6.79 -12.75 10.39
N LEU A 122 -6.50 -12.79 11.70
CA LEU A 122 -5.14 -12.62 12.21
C LEU A 122 -4.22 -13.76 11.77
N ALA A 123 -4.69 -15.00 11.77
CA ALA A 123 -3.91 -16.15 11.30
C ALA A 123 -3.59 -16.05 9.80
N LEU A 124 -4.54 -15.61 8.96
CA LEU A 124 -4.29 -15.36 7.55
C LEU A 124 -3.20 -14.28 7.35
N LEU A 125 -3.22 -13.20 8.13
CA LEU A 125 -2.18 -12.16 8.06
C LEU A 125 -0.81 -12.65 8.53
N CYS A 126 -0.76 -13.30 9.70
CA CYS A 126 0.49 -13.69 10.34
C CYS A 126 1.15 -14.89 9.64
N LEU A 127 0.36 -15.86 9.19
CA LEU A 127 0.90 -17.16 8.76
C LEU A 127 1.00 -17.30 7.25
N LEU A 128 0.20 -16.57 6.45
CA LEU A 128 0.32 -16.62 4.99
C LEU A 128 1.38 -15.63 4.49
N PRO A 129 2.46 -16.09 3.83
CA PRO A 129 3.58 -15.23 3.41
C PRO A 129 3.32 -14.51 2.07
N GLY A 130 2.11 -14.02 1.83
CA GLY A 130 1.71 -13.47 0.51
C GLY A 130 2.50 -12.22 0.12
N HIS A 131 2.87 -11.44 1.12
CA HIS A 131 3.65 -10.22 0.95
C HIS A 131 4.98 -10.29 1.71
N ILE A 132 5.54 -11.48 1.92
CA ILE A 132 6.71 -11.67 2.79
C ILE A 132 7.91 -10.81 2.39
N VAL A 133 8.11 -10.54 1.09
CA VAL A 133 9.16 -9.64 0.59
C VAL A 133 8.93 -8.21 1.08
N GLN A 134 7.70 -7.71 0.96
CA GLN A 134 7.34 -6.38 1.43
C GLN A 134 7.46 -6.30 2.96
N GLU A 135 6.91 -7.30 3.63
CA GLU A 135 6.82 -7.38 5.08
C GLU A 135 8.19 -7.56 5.74
N ALA A 136 9.11 -8.33 5.16
CA ALA A 136 10.42 -8.58 5.77
C ALA A 136 11.50 -7.60 5.31
N ALA A 137 11.34 -6.96 4.15
CA ALA A 137 12.40 -6.18 3.53
C ALA A 137 11.97 -4.84 2.95
N ASP A 138 10.98 -4.77 2.06
CA ASP A 138 10.70 -3.50 1.35
C ASP A 138 10.30 -2.39 2.33
N PHE A 139 9.50 -2.69 3.35
CA PHE A 139 9.00 -1.71 4.32
C PHE A 139 10.06 -1.18 5.31
N ARG A 140 11.33 -1.57 5.15
CA ARG A 140 12.46 -0.89 5.80
C ARG A 140 12.61 0.55 5.30
N VAL A 141 12.33 0.77 4.02
CA VAL A 141 12.56 2.05 3.33
C VAL A 141 11.33 2.51 2.54
N TRP A 142 10.51 1.59 2.04
CA TRP A 142 9.28 1.90 1.31
C TRP A 142 8.10 2.18 2.26
N GLU A 143 7.21 3.06 1.84
CA GLU A 143 6.14 3.64 2.67
C GLU A 143 4.96 2.69 2.95
N GLY A 144 4.83 1.60 2.20
CA GLY A 144 3.59 0.81 2.16
C GLY A 144 3.15 0.23 3.50
N GLY A 145 4.08 -0.20 4.35
CA GLY A 145 3.78 -0.69 5.70
C GLY A 145 3.24 0.42 6.59
N LEU A 146 3.86 1.61 6.54
CA LEU A 146 3.45 2.78 7.32
C LEU A 146 2.10 3.31 6.85
N ALA A 147 1.90 3.37 5.53
CA ALA A 147 0.63 3.73 4.91
C ALA A 147 -0.51 2.80 5.38
N THR A 148 -0.27 1.48 5.42
CA THR A 148 -1.26 0.50 5.86
C THR A 148 -1.61 0.64 7.33
N LEU A 149 -0.61 0.85 8.20
CA LEU A 149 -0.84 1.11 9.63
C LEU A 149 -1.71 2.37 9.82
N LEU A 150 -1.36 3.46 9.14
CA LEU A 150 -2.09 4.73 9.22
C LEU A 150 -3.51 4.60 8.67
N ALA A 151 -3.71 3.86 7.58
CA ALA A 151 -5.04 3.56 7.06
C ALA A 151 -5.91 2.81 8.08
N LEU A 152 -5.37 1.77 8.71
CA LEU A 152 -6.08 1.03 9.75
C LEU A 152 -6.38 1.90 10.97
N ALA A 153 -5.49 2.82 11.34
CA ALA A 153 -5.73 3.77 12.43
C ALA A 153 -6.90 4.72 12.10
N ASN A 154 -6.96 5.24 10.86
CA ASN A 154 -8.08 6.06 10.40
C ASN A 154 -9.39 5.26 10.42
N LEU A 155 -9.40 4.07 9.82
CA LEU A 155 -10.59 3.21 9.78
C LEU A 155 -11.05 2.85 11.20
N TRP A 156 -10.11 2.53 12.10
CA TRP A 156 -10.44 2.24 13.50
C TRP A 156 -11.06 3.45 14.21
N LEU A 157 -10.52 4.65 13.98
CA LEU A 157 -11.07 5.88 14.53
C LEU A 157 -12.46 6.19 13.94
N ILE A 158 -12.63 6.04 12.63
CA ILE A 158 -13.92 6.23 11.93
C ILE A 158 -14.99 5.29 12.50
N VAL A 159 -14.71 3.98 12.58
CA VAL A 159 -15.62 3.00 13.19
C VAL A 159 -15.88 3.34 14.65
N THR A 160 -14.85 3.83 15.36
CA THR A 160 -14.96 4.24 16.75
C THR A 160 -15.95 5.38 16.96
N LEU A 161 -15.89 6.40 16.10
CA LEU A 161 -16.73 7.59 16.14
C LEU A 161 -18.14 7.33 15.59
N ASP A 162 -18.29 6.50 14.55
CA ASP A 162 -19.61 6.16 13.98
C ASP A 162 -20.53 5.48 15.00
N GLN A 163 -19.96 4.79 15.99
CA GLN A 163 -20.72 4.15 17.08
C GLN A 163 -21.03 5.06 18.25
N ARG A 164 -20.48 6.29 18.30
CA ARG A 164 -20.85 7.25 19.34
C ARG A 164 -22.18 7.92 19.02
N GLU A 165 -22.94 8.24 20.07
CA GLU A 165 -24.16 9.03 19.94
C GLU A 165 -23.86 10.40 19.34
N THR A 166 -22.83 11.07 19.87
CA THR A 166 -22.33 12.35 19.37
C THR A 166 -20.83 12.30 19.10
N ILE A 167 -20.39 13.06 18.09
CA ILE A 167 -18.98 13.18 17.72
C ILE A 167 -18.47 14.53 18.20
N ALA A 168 -17.58 14.51 19.19
CA ALA A 168 -16.90 15.71 19.70
C ALA A 168 -15.86 16.24 18.68
N SER A 169 -15.46 17.52 18.81
CA SER A 169 -14.49 18.13 17.90
C SER A 169 -13.05 17.62 18.08
N GLN A 170 -12.64 17.30 19.32
CA GLN A 170 -11.30 16.80 19.61
C GLN A 170 -10.89 15.55 18.77
N PRO A 171 -11.68 14.46 18.70
CA PRO A 171 -11.33 13.33 17.86
C PRO A 171 -11.41 13.62 16.35
N LEU A 172 -12.16 14.65 15.93
CA LEU A 172 -12.15 15.12 14.54
C LEU A 172 -10.84 15.85 14.20
N LEU A 173 -10.25 16.59 15.14
CA LEU A 173 -8.91 17.18 14.95
C LEU A 173 -7.85 16.08 14.80
N VAL A 174 -7.93 15.03 15.64
CA VAL A 174 -7.06 13.85 15.51
C VAL A 174 -7.28 13.16 14.16
N GLY A 175 -8.54 13.02 13.74
CA GLY A 175 -8.88 12.45 12.43
C GLY A 175 -8.32 13.26 11.25
N ALA A 176 -8.39 14.58 11.31
CA ALA A 176 -7.85 15.48 10.30
C ALA A 176 -6.31 15.39 10.22
N ALA A 177 -5.62 15.39 11.36
CA ALA A 177 -4.17 15.21 11.40
C ALA A 177 -3.74 13.83 10.89
N LEU A 178 -4.49 12.78 11.24
CA LEU A 178 -4.20 11.41 10.83
C LEU A 178 -4.46 11.19 9.32
N SER A 179 -5.52 11.78 8.77
CA SER A 179 -5.80 11.83 7.32
C SER A 179 -4.66 12.54 6.58
N ALA A 180 -4.26 13.74 7.03
CA ALA A 180 -3.15 14.49 6.46
C ALA A 180 -1.83 13.70 6.47
N ALA A 181 -1.50 13.07 7.60
CA ALA A 181 -0.30 12.22 7.73
C ALA A 181 -0.36 11.02 6.79
N THR A 182 -1.53 10.39 6.64
CA THR A 182 -1.70 9.24 5.72
C THR A 182 -1.49 9.66 4.27
N PHE A 183 -2.08 10.78 3.88
CA PHE A 183 -1.95 11.33 2.52
C PHE A 183 -0.51 11.73 2.21
N PHE A 184 0.18 12.34 3.17
CA PHE A 184 1.59 12.69 3.04
C PHE A 184 2.50 11.47 2.90
N VAL A 185 2.21 10.38 3.63
CA VAL A 185 2.96 9.12 3.52
C VAL A 185 2.66 8.41 2.20
N SER A 186 1.39 8.28 1.83
CA SER A 186 0.95 7.57 0.63
C SER A 186 -0.29 8.26 0.06
N PRO A 187 -0.15 9.00 -1.06
CA PRO A 187 -1.29 9.72 -1.66
C PRO A 187 -2.46 8.81 -2.05
N THR A 188 -2.17 7.62 -2.55
CA THR A 188 -3.20 6.65 -2.97
C THR A 188 -4.00 6.12 -1.77
N THR A 189 -3.32 5.85 -0.66
CA THR A 189 -3.95 5.42 0.60
C THR A 189 -4.68 6.57 1.28
N GLY A 190 -4.11 7.77 1.26
CA GLY A 190 -4.73 9.00 1.76
C GLY A 190 -6.06 9.29 1.08
N LEU A 191 -6.10 9.20 -0.26
CA LEU A 191 -7.33 9.38 -1.03
C LEU A 191 -8.46 8.43 -0.57
N ALA A 192 -8.13 7.15 -0.33
CA ALA A 192 -9.09 6.16 0.15
C ALA A 192 -9.59 6.46 1.58
N VAL A 193 -8.68 6.89 2.45
CA VAL A 193 -9.01 7.32 3.82
C VAL A 193 -9.88 8.57 3.83
N ASP A 194 -9.58 9.56 2.98
CA ASP A 194 -10.35 10.80 2.89
C ASP A 194 -11.77 10.55 2.39
N ALA A 195 -11.94 9.64 1.43
CA ALA A 195 -13.27 9.17 1.02
C ALA A 195 -14.04 8.55 2.21
N CYS A 196 -13.37 7.77 3.04
CA CYS A 196 -13.97 7.16 4.24
C CYS A 196 -14.33 8.19 5.32
N TRP A 197 -13.50 9.20 5.52
CA TRP A 197 -13.79 10.33 6.41
C TRP A 197 -14.96 11.16 5.90
N ALA A 198 -15.01 11.44 4.59
CA ALA A 198 -16.13 12.13 3.96
C ALA A 198 -17.44 11.33 4.16
N TRP A 199 -17.40 10.01 3.99
CA TRP A 199 -18.55 9.13 4.26
C TRP A 199 -19.08 9.26 5.69
N LEU A 200 -18.18 9.29 6.69
CA LEU A 200 -18.58 9.50 8.08
C LEU A 200 -19.15 10.91 8.29
N ALA A 201 -18.42 11.93 7.86
CA ALA A 201 -18.75 13.33 8.10
C ALA A 201 -20.09 13.71 7.48
N LEU A 202 -20.33 13.34 6.22
CA LEU A 202 -21.58 13.63 5.51
C LEU A 202 -22.80 12.94 6.14
N ARG A 203 -22.63 11.79 6.81
CA ARG A 203 -23.73 11.05 7.45
C ARG A 203 -23.99 11.44 8.90
N ARG A 204 -22.94 11.85 9.64
CA ARG A 204 -22.99 11.98 11.11
C ARG A 204 -22.81 13.42 11.59
N LEU A 205 -22.37 14.34 10.73
CA LEU A 205 -22.14 15.74 11.10
C LEU A 205 -23.07 16.68 10.31
N PRO A 206 -23.51 17.80 10.90
CA PRO A 206 -24.17 18.85 10.15
C PRO A 206 -23.20 19.47 9.13
N PHE A 207 -23.72 19.95 8.00
CA PHE A 207 -22.92 20.43 6.87
C PHE A 207 -21.81 21.42 7.25
N ARG A 208 -22.09 22.38 8.15
CA ARG A 208 -21.08 23.34 8.65
C ARG A 208 -19.89 22.65 9.34
N ARG A 209 -20.15 21.61 10.14
CA ARG A 209 -19.11 20.84 10.82
C ARG A 209 -18.37 19.92 9.86
N THR A 210 -19.04 19.41 8.83
CA THR A 210 -18.39 18.68 7.73
C THR A 210 -17.40 19.56 6.99
N LEU A 211 -17.80 20.78 6.62
CA LEU A 211 -16.92 21.75 5.97
C LEU A 211 -15.75 22.15 6.88
N ALA A 212 -16.01 22.39 8.17
CA ALA A 212 -14.96 22.70 9.14
C ALA A 212 -13.94 21.55 9.31
N PHE A 213 -14.41 20.30 9.31
CA PHE A 213 -13.53 19.14 9.34
C PHE A 213 -12.70 19.02 8.05
N ALA A 214 -13.33 19.17 6.88
CA ALA A 214 -12.63 19.14 5.59
C ALA A 214 -11.57 20.26 5.47
N ALA A 215 -11.92 21.48 5.89
CA ALA A 215 -10.99 22.60 5.93
C ALA A 215 -9.82 22.35 6.88
N THR A 216 -10.08 21.78 8.07
CA THR A 216 -9.03 21.40 9.02
C THR A 216 -8.10 20.33 8.43
N ALA A 217 -8.63 19.30 7.78
CA ALA A 217 -7.84 18.25 7.14
C ALA A 217 -6.98 18.81 5.99
N ALA A 218 -7.56 19.66 5.14
CA ALA A 218 -6.85 20.34 4.07
C ALA A 218 -5.73 21.27 4.61
N ALA A 219 -6.00 22.02 5.67
CA ALA A 219 -5.00 22.87 6.31
C ALA A 219 -3.87 22.05 6.94
N ALA A 220 -4.18 20.95 7.61
CA ALA A 220 -3.19 20.04 8.15
C ALA A 220 -2.31 19.41 7.05
N LEU A 221 -2.92 19.01 5.94
CA LEU A 221 -2.20 18.49 4.77
C LEU A 221 -1.31 19.56 4.14
N ALA A 222 -1.81 20.78 3.96
CA ALA A 222 -1.02 21.90 3.46
C ALA A 222 0.18 22.21 4.36
N LEU A 223 0.02 22.13 5.69
CA LEU A 223 1.12 22.33 6.64
C LEU A 223 2.24 21.30 6.46
N VAL A 224 1.91 20.02 6.30
CA VAL A 224 2.92 18.96 6.13
C VAL A 224 3.52 18.96 4.72
N LEU A 225 2.77 19.39 3.71
CA LEU A 225 3.25 19.52 2.33
C LEU A 225 4.11 20.77 2.10
N ALA A 226 3.88 21.85 2.84
CA ALA A 226 4.54 23.14 2.58
C ALA A 226 6.08 23.03 2.56
N PRO A 227 6.76 22.41 3.54
CA PRO A 227 8.22 22.25 3.49
C PRO A 227 8.69 21.45 2.28
N TRP A 228 7.93 20.41 1.90
CA TRP A 228 8.23 19.57 0.74
C TRP A 228 8.12 20.34 -0.58
N VAL A 229 7.02 21.07 -0.76
CA VAL A 229 6.77 21.90 -1.94
C VAL A 229 7.81 23.00 -2.08
N LEU A 230 8.13 23.69 -0.99
CA LEU A 230 9.14 24.76 -0.98
C LEU A 230 10.52 24.21 -1.36
N ARG A 231 10.90 23.07 -0.80
CA ARG A 231 12.14 22.38 -1.16
C ARG A 231 12.17 22.05 -2.64
N ASN A 232 11.11 21.44 -3.19
CA ASN A 232 11.06 21.04 -4.58
C ASN A 232 11.12 22.25 -5.53
N ALA A 233 10.44 23.35 -5.18
CA ALA A 233 10.54 24.60 -5.92
C ALA A 233 11.97 25.14 -5.96
N GLN A 234 12.69 25.08 -4.85
CA GLN A 234 14.07 25.58 -4.74
C GLN A 234 15.08 24.71 -5.49
N VAL A 235 15.03 23.38 -5.34
CA VAL A 235 16.09 22.49 -5.83
C VAL A 235 15.77 21.80 -7.16
N MET A 236 14.49 21.67 -7.51
CA MET A 236 14.04 21.07 -8.78
C MET A 236 13.43 22.10 -9.72
N GLY A 237 13.33 23.37 -9.31
CA GLY A 237 12.70 24.44 -10.10
C GLY A 237 11.20 24.25 -10.31
N SER A 238 10.54 23.38 -9.53
CA SER A 238 9.12 23.06 -9.70
C SER A 238 8.45 22.77 -8.36
N PRO A 239 7.30 23.39 -8.03
CA PRO A 239 6.58 23.16 -6.77
C PRO A 239 5.84 21.81 -6.83
N ILE A 240 6.55 20.70 -6.72
CA ILE A 240 5.97 19.36 -6.77
C ILE A 240 5.27 19.08 -5.44
N LEU A 241 3.95 18.88 -5.49
CA LEU A 241 3.12 18.64 -4.30
C LEU A 241 3.38 17.26 -3.70
N LEU A 242 3.43 16.22 -4.51
CA LEU A 242 3.52 14.84 -4.04
C LEU A 242 4.76 14.20 -4.64
N ARG A 243 4.56 13.31 -5.61
CA ARG A 243 5.61 12.65 -6.40
C ARG A 243 5.54 13.13 -7.84
N ASP A 244 6.67 13.16 -8.53
CA ASP A 244 6.77 13.57 -9.93
C ASP A 244 6.76 12.40 -10.92
N ASN A 245 6.83 11.15 -10.46
CA ASN A 245 6.98 9.96 -11.31
C ASN A 245 5.70 9.49 -12.02
N VAL A 246 4.54 10.11 -11.80
CA VAL A 246 3.25 9.67 -12.39
C VAL A 246 3.34 9.53 -13.92
N GLY A 247 4.05 10.44 -14.59
CA GLY A 247 4.25 10.38 -16.05
C GLY A 247 5.04 9.15 -16.51
N LEU A 248 6.09 8.80 -15.78
CA LEU A 248 6.87 7.57 -16.00
C LEU A 248 6.01 6.33 -15.78
N GLU A 249 5.29 6.25 -14.66
CA GLU A 249 4.44 5.09 -14.34
C GLU A 249 3.30 4.90 -15.35
N MET A 250 2.71 5.99 -15.84
CA MET A 250 1.72 5.93 -16.91
C MET A 250 2.33 5.44 -18.23
N ALA A 251 3.54 5.86 -18.56
CA ALA A 251 4.23 5.46 -19.80
C ALA A 251 4.68 3.98 -19.79
N LEU A 252 4.95 3.43 -18.60
CA LEU A 252 5.24 2.01 -18.40
C LEU A 252 3.99 1.13 -18.51
N ALA A 253 2.80 1.70 -18.30
CA ALA A 253 1.55 0.97 -18.26
C ALA A 253 0.73 1.09 -19.54
N ASN A 254 0.84 2.23 -20.23
CA ASN A 254 -0.07 2.60 -21.33
C ASN A 254 0.70 2.82 -22.63
N TYR A 255 0.85 1.75 -23.40
CA TYR A 255 1.52 1.73 -24.70
C TYR A 255 1.01 0.55 -25.53
N PRO A 256 1.18 0.55 -26.88
CA PRO A 256 0.65 -0.50 -27.75
C PRO A 256 1.03 -1.93 -27.33
N GLY A 257 2.30 -2.14 -26.94
CA GLY A 257 2.82 -3.45 -26.54
C GLY A 257 2.15 -4.04 -25.28
N ALA A 258 1.58 -3.19 -24.42
CA ALA A 258 0.87 -3.67 -23.23
C ALA A 258 -0.49 -4.31 -23.53
N LEU A 259 -1.07 -4.12 -24.73
CA LEU A 259 -2.43 -4.56 -25.02
C LEU A 259 -2.57 -6.08 -25.00
N ASP A 260 -1.87 -6.78 -25.87
CA ASP A 260 -1.96 -8.23 -26.00
C ASP A 260 -0.56 -8.85 -26.22
N PRO A 261 0.38 -8.70 -25.26
CA PRO A 261 1.72 -9.24 -25.40
C PRO A 261 1.70 -10.78 -25.36
N ALA A 262 2.43 -11.41 -26.28
CA ALA A 262 2.63 -12.86 -26.29
C ALA A 262 3.37 -13.34 -25.03
N ASP A 263 4.35 -12.55 -24.58
CA ASP A 263 5.02 -12.69 -23.30
C ASP A 263 4.93 -11.36 -22.52
N PRO A 264 3.96 -11.24 -21.59
CA PRO A 264 3.78 -10.02 -20.81
C PRO A 264 4.99 -9.64 -19.94
N LEU A 265 5.78 -10.62 -19.48
CA LEU A 265 6.95 -10.35 -18.65
C LEU A 265 8.06 -9.75 -19.50
N ALA A 266 8.38 -10.40 -20.62
CA ALA A 266 9.41 -9.92 -21.53
C ALA A 266 9.07 -8.53 -22.10
N GLU A 267 7.81 -8.30 -22.48
CA GLU A 267 7.35 -6.99 -22.96
C GLU A 267 7.48 -5.91 -21.88
N SER A 268 7.05 -6.22 -20.65
CA SER A 268 7.20 -5.30 -19.51
C SER A 268 8.66 -4.99 -19.22
N GLN A 269 9.56 -5.97 -19.28
CA GLN A 269 11.00 -5.77 -19.07
C GLN A 269 11.63 -4.95 -20.19
N ALA A 270 11.29 -5.23 -21.45
CA ALA A 270 11.75 -4.44 -22.59
C ALA A 270 11.28 -2.98 -22.47
N ARG A 271 10.04 -2.75 -22.03
CA ARG A 271 9.53 -1.41 -21.78
C ARG A 271 10.27 -0.71 -20.65
N MET A 272 10.52 -1.39 -19.52
CA MET A 272 11.32 -0.83 -18.42
C MET A 272 12.72 -0.44 -18.92
N GLN A 273 13.42 -1.33 -19.62
CA GLN A 273 14.75 -1.03 -20.17
C GLN A 273 14.76 0.15 -21.14
N ALA A 274 13.66 0.34 -21.88
CA ALA A 274 13.55 1.43 -22.85
C ALA A 274 13.35 2.81 -22.21
N ILE A 275 12.70 2.92 -21.04
CA ILE A 275 12.30 4.22 -20.48
C ILE A 275 12.58 4.43 -18.99
N HIS A 276 12.82 3.38 -18.21
CA HIS A 276 13.00 3.46 -16.77
C HIS A 276 14.45 3.87 -16.44
N PRO A 277 14.69 5.01 -15.75
CA PRO A 277 16.05 5.50 -15.50
C PRO A 277 16.89 4.62 -14.57
N ASN A 278 16.26 3.71 -13.81
CA ASN A 278 17.00 2.77 -12.94
C ASN A 278 17.63 1.60 -13.73
N ASP A 279 17.24 1.37 -14.98
CA ASP A 279 17.58 0.12 -15.68
C ASP A 279 18.91 0.16 -16.41
N ASN A 280 19.33 1.32 -16.96
CA ASN A 280 20.59 1.44 -17.68
C ASN A 280 21.10 2.88 -17.79
N GLU A 281 22.38 3.02 -18.15
CA GLU A 281 23.03 4.33 -18.30
C GLU A 281 22.41 5.20 -19.40
N ALA A 282 21.85 4.59 -20.45
CA ALA A 282 21.25 5.34 -21.55
C ALA A 282 19.96 6.06 -21.11
N THR A 283 19.11 5.39 -20.32
CA THR A 283 17.91 6.03 -19.75
C THR A 283 18.27 7.07 -18.68
N GLN A 284 19.32 6.85 -17.89
CA GLN A 284 19.86 7.90 -17.00
C GLN A 284 20.38 9.11 -17.77
N ALA A 285 21.10 8.91 -18.88
CA ALA A 285 21.58 9.98 -19.74
C ALA A 285 20.42 10.78 -20.35
N ARG A 286 19.34 10.09 -20.76
CA ARG A 286 18.11 10.75 -21.23
C ARG A 286 17.42 11.57 -20.13
N LEU A 287 17.36 11.05 -18.90
CA LEU A 287 16.84 11.80 -17.75
C LEU A 287 17.67 13.07 -17.49
N ARG A 288 19.01 12.95 -17.50
CA ARG A 288 19.93 14.10 -17.33
C ARG A 288 19.74 15.12 -18.47
N ALA A 289 19.70 14.65 -19.71
CA ALA A 289 19.50 15.50 -20.89
C ALA A 289 18.13 16.21 -20.90
N ALA A 290 17.10 15.61 -20.31
CA ALA A 290 15.80 16.24 -20.15
C ALA A 290 15.77 17.35 -19.09
N GLY A 291 16.84 17.53 -18.30
CA GLY A 291 16.91 18.51 -17.21
C GLY A 291 16.44 17.97 -15.86
N GLY A 292 16.46 16.65 -15.67
CA GLY A 292 16.13 16.00 -14.40
C GLY A 292 14.79 15.26 -14.39
N GLU A 293 14.51 14.61 -13.25
CA GLU A 293 13.39 13.69 -13.07
C GLU A 293 12.03 14.28 -13.49
N ALA A 294 11.67 15.44 -12.94
CA ALA A 294 10.37 16.07 -13.18
C ALA A 294 10.16 16.47 -14.65
N ALA A 295 11.21 16.86 -15.36
CA ALA A 295 11.12 17.21 -16.78
C ALA A 295 11.00 15.95 -17.65
N TYR A 296 11.78 14.92 -17.33
CA TYR A 296 11.72 13.61 -17.98
C TYR A 296 10.33 12.96 -17.85
N SER A 297 9.80 12.90 -16.62
CA SER A 297 8.47 12.35 -16.35
C SER A 297 7.36 13.15 -17.05
N ARG A 298 7.45 14.49 -17.09
CA ARG A 298 6.49 15.32 -17.85
C ARG A 298 6.55 15.07 -19.36
N ALA A 299 7.72 14.77 -19.93
CA ALA A 299 7.83 14.41 -21.34
C ALA A 299 7.10 13.09 -21.63
N LEU A 300 7.36 12.06 -20.82
CA LEU A 300 6.67 10.77 -20.91
C LEU A 300 5.15 10.90 -20.71
N ALA A 301 4.70 11.76 -19.79
CA ALA A 301 3.28 12.03 -19.59
C ALA A 301 2.62 12.65 -20.84
N ARG A 302 3.32 13.56 -21.54
CA ARG A 302 2.80 14.17 -22.78
C ARG A 302 2.68 13.15 -23.90
N GLU A 303 3.71 12.33 -24.10
CA GLU A 303 3.73 11.26 -25.10
C GLU A 303 2.62 10.23 -24.84
N THR A 304 2.55 9.74 -23.60
CA THR A 304 1.52 8.79 -23.18
C THR A 304 0.12 9.38 -23.30
N GLY A 305 -0.06 10.65 -22.91
CA GLY A 305 -1.33 11.35 -23.06
C GLY A 305 -1.76 11.54 -24.51
N ALA A 306 -0.81 11.73 -25.44
CA ALA A 306 -1.11 11.76 -26.87
C ALA A 306 -1.58 10.38 -27.36
N TRP A 307 -0.91 9.31 -26.93
CA TRP A 307 -1.32 7.94 -27.25
C TRP A 307 -2.72 7.60 -26.71
N ILE A 308 -3.01 7.96 -25.45
CA ILE A 308 -4.32 7.74 -24.82
C ILE A 308 -5.43 8.49 -25.58
N ARG A 309 -5.19 9.75 -25.98
CA ARG A 309 -6.17 10.52 -26.77
C ARG A 309 -6.44 9.91 -28.14
N ALA A 310 -5.42 9.32 -28.76
CA ALA A 310 -5.56 8.62 -30.03
C ALA A 310 -6.22 7.24 -29.89
N ASN A 311 -6.11 6.59 -28.72
CA ASN A 311 -6.55 5.20 -28.49
C ASN A 311 -7.38 5.06 -27.20
N PRO A 312 -8.53 5.76 -27.06
CA PRO A 312 -9.28 5.80 -25.80
C PRO A 312 -9.86 4.45 -25.37
N LEU A 313 -10.25 3.60 -26.33
CA LEU A 313 -10.78 2.26 -26.03
C LEU A 313 -9.69 1.31 -25.52
N ASP A 314 -8.51 1.38 -26.12
CA ASP A 314 -7.36 0.57 -25.71
C ASP A 314 -6.86 0.99 -24.33
N PHE A 315 -6.82 2.29 -24.06
CA PHE A 315 -6.57 2.79 -22.72
C PHE A 315 -7.62 2.29 -21.71
N ALA A 316 -8.91 2.32 -22.05
CA ALA A 316 -9.96 1.82 -21.15
C ALA A 316 -9.81 0.31 -20.87
N ARG A 317 -9.42 -0.49 -21.87
CA ARG A 317 -9.11 -1.92 -21.69
C ARG A 317 -7.93 -2.13 -20.74
N LEU A 318 -6.83 -1.39 -20.95
CA LEU A 318 -5.67 -1.41 -20.07
C LEU A 318 -6.05 -1.02 -18.65
N ALA A 319 -6.79 0.09 -18.47
CA ALA A 319 -7.16 0.59 -17.17
C ALA A 319 -8.05 -0.39 -16.38
N LEU A 320 -9.02 -1.01 -17.05
CA LEU A 320 -9.85 -2.04 -16.42
C LEU A 320 -9.02 -3.28 -16.05
N ARG A 321 -8.10 -3.70 -16.92
CA ARG A 321 -7.18 -4.81 -16.63
C ARG A 321 -6.28 -4.48 -15.44
N HIS A 322 -5.71 -3.30 -15.37
CA HIS A 322 -4.84 -2.88 -14.26
C HIS A 322 -5.62 -2.82 -12.95
N TYR A 323 -6.84 -2.27 -12.97
CA TYR A 323 -7.71 -2.28 -11.79
C TYR A 323 -8.02 -3.70 -11.31
N ARG A 324 -8.27 -4.64 -12.23
CA ARG A 324 -8.41 -6.06 -11.89
C ARG A 324 -7.12 -6.64 -11.32
N GLN A 325 -5.98 -6.38 -11.96
CA GLN A 325 -4.66 -6.88 -11.55
C GLN A 325 -4.23 -6.36 -10.18
N PHE A 326 -4.70 -5.20 -9.74
CA PHE A 326 -4.47 -4.72 -8.38
C PHE A 326 -4.97 -5.73 -7.32
N TYR A 327 -6.14 -6.34 -7.53
CA TYR A 327 -6.68 -7.36 -6.61
C TYR A 327 -6.29 -8.79 -7.00
N PHE A 328 -6.15 -9.05 -8.30
CA PHE A 328 -5.89 -10.36 -8.88
C PHE A 328 -4.65 -10.32 -9.78
N PRO A 329 -3.45 -10.07 -9.23
CA PRO A 329 -2.24 -9.90 -10.03
C PRO A 329 -1.97 -11.14 -10.87
N ASP A 330 -1.51 -10.98 -12.10
CA ASP A 330 -1.09 -12.06 -12.97
C ASP A 330 0.17 -12.76 -12.47
N ARG A 331 0.28 -14.06 -12.75
CA ARG A 331 1.38 -14.89 -12.23
C ARG A 331 2.75 -14.34 -12.64
N TRP A 332 2.85 -13.79 -13.86
CA TRP A 332 4.04 -13.13 -14.36
C TRP A 332 4.42 -11.89 -13.53
N GLN A 333 3.46 -11.18 -12.93
CA GLN A 333 3.72 -10.04 -12.03
C GLN A 333 4.38 -10.47 -10.71
N GLY A 334 4.36 -11.77 -10.38
CA GLY A 334 5.16 -12.32 -9.28
C GLY A 334 6.66 -12.19 -9.52
N ALA A 335 7.10 -12.26 -10.78
CA ALA A 335 8.50 -12.06 -11.19
C ALA A 335 8.93 -10.58 -11.16
N LEU A 336 7.98 -9.64 -11.11
CA LEU A 336 8.27 -8.21 -10.89
C LEU A 336 8.55 -7.88 -9.42
N THR A 337 8.65 -8.90 -8.57
CA THR A 337 9.05 -8.74 -7.18
C THR A 337 10.48 -9.24 -7.03
N ASN A 338 11.30 -8.60 -6.19
CA ASN A 338 12.71 -8.95 -5.93
C ASN A 338 12.87 -10.30 -5.18
N TRP A 339 12.05 -11.29 -5.51
CA TRP A 339 12.07 -12.63 -4.97
C TRP A 339 11.71 -13.64 -6.06
N GLU A 340 12.74 -14.34 -6.53
CA GLU A 340 12.62 -15.31 -7.64
C GLU A 340 12.02 -16.65 -7.21
N ALA A 341 11.96 -16.93 -5.89
CA ALA A 341 11.43 -18.19 -5.40
C ALA A 341 9.90 -18.15 -5.28
N PHE A 342 9.26 -19.19 -5.82
CA PHE A 342 7.81 -19.42 -5.75
C PHE A 342 6.92 -18.24 -6.19
N PRO A 343 7.20 -17.56 -7.33
CA PRO A 343 6.41 -16.42 -7.77
C PRO A 343 4.95 -16.80 -8.01
N THR A 344 4.71 -17.96 -8.65
CA THR A 344 3.35 -18.43 -8.96
C THR A 344 2.52 -18.82 -7.72
N PRO A 345 2.98 -19.72 -6.82
CA PRO A 345 2.20 -20.09 -5.63
C PRO A 345 1.88 -18.89 -4.73
N ARG A 346 2.81 -17.95 -4.61
CA ARG A 346 2.60 -16.71 -3.86
C ARG A 346 1.47 -15.86 -4.45
N ILE A 347 1.49 -15.66 -5.77
CA ILE A 347 0.44 -14.91 -6.46
C ILE A 347 -0.91 -15.62 -6.34
N ASP A 348 -0.96 -16.94 -6.49
CA ASP A 348 -2.19 -17.71 -6.34
C ASP A 348 -2.77 -17.61 -4.91
N MET A 349 -1.91 -17.55 -3.89
CA MET A 349 -2.34 -17.31 -2.51
C MET A 349 -2.91 -15.89 -2.30
N ILE A 350 -2.27 -14.86 -2.86
CA ILE A 350 -2.80 -13.49 -2.83
C ILE A 350 -4.18 -13.45 -3.48
N ARG A 351 -4.32 -14.05 -4.68
CA ARG A 351 -5.59 -14.15 -5.42
C ARG A 351 -6.67 -14.87 -4.63
N LEU A 352 -6.34 -15.96 -3.96
CA LEU A 352 -7.30 -16.73 -3.18
C LEU A 352 -7.86 -15.91 -2.00
N VAL A 353 -6.98 -15.25 -1.24
CA VAL A 353 -7.41 -14.39 -0.12
C VAL A 353 -8.18 -13.18 -0.64
N ALA A 354 -7.76 -12.57 -1.75
CA ALA A 354 -8.50 -11.48 -2.38
C ALA A 354 -9.89 -11.92 -2.85
N ALA A 355 -10.02 -13.10 -3.50
CA ALA A 355 -11.30 -13.65 -3.93
C ALA A 355 -12.24 -13.89 -2.74
N LEU A 356 -11.74 -14.57 -1.70
CA LEU A 356 -12.52 -14.85 -0.49
C LEU A 356 -12.87 -13.57 0.28
N GLY A 357 -11.95 -12.59 0.32
CA GLY A 357 -12.14 -11.29 0.96
C GLY A 357 -13.20 -10.46 0.26
N LEU A 358 -13.14 -10.35 -1.06
CA LEU A 358 -14.13 -9.64 -1.87
C LEU A 358 -15.48 -10.36 -1.87
N ALA A 359 -15.51 -11.69 -1.87
CA ALA A 359 -16.74 -12.45 -1.69
C ALA A 359 -17.34 -12.22 -0.28
N GLY A 360 -16.51 -12.19 0.75
CA GLY A 360 -16.93 -11.87 2.13
C GLY A 360 -17.48 -10.45 2.23
N LEU A 361 -16.85 -9.49 1.57
CA LEU A 361 -17.32 -8.12 1.44
C LEU A 361 -18.70 -8.07 0.80
N LEU A 362 -18.86 -8.70 -0.37
CA LEU A 362 -20.11 -8.74 -1.13
C LEU A 362 -21.24 -9.36 -0.31
N VAL A 363 -20.98 -10.50 0.33
CA VAL A 363 -21.96 -11.17 1.20
C VAL A 363 -22.37 -10.27 2.37
N GLY A 364 -21.43 -9.56 2.98
CA GLY A 364 -21.75 -8.64 4.07
C GLY A 364 -22.49 -7.38 3.61
N LEU A 365 -22.21 -6.87 2.41
CA LEU A 365 -22.98 -5.79 1.77
C LEU A 365 -24.42 -6.22 1.49
N ILE A 366 -24.63 -7.39 0.88
CA ILE A 366 -25.97 -7.97 0.63
C ILE A 366 -26.74 -8.13 1.95
N ARG A 367 -26.05 -8.56 3.02
CA ARG A 367 -26.63 -8.68 4.37
C ARG A 367 -26.70 -7.36 5.14
N ARG A 368 -26.40 -6.23 4.51
CA ARG A 368 -26.43 -4.88 5.11
C ARG A 368 -25.69 -4.78 6.44
N ARG A 369 -24.56 -5.49 6.56
CA ARG A 369 -23.72 -5.45 7.75
C ARG A 369 -23.10 -4.06 7.89
N ARG A 370 -23.31 -3.42 9.05
CA ARG A 370 -23.07 -1.98 9.31
C ARG A 370 -21.83 -1.37 8.65
N PHE A 371 -20.65 -1.98 8.81
CA PHE A 371 -19.38 -1.40 8.36
C PHE A 371 -18.86 -1.90 7.00
N HIS A 372 -19.57 -2.83 6.34
CA HIS A 372 -19.08 -3.35 5.05
C HIS A 372 -19.10 -2.28 3.95
N GLY A 373 -20.02 -1.31 4.00
CA GLY A 373 -20.01 -0.18 3.07
C GLY A 373 -18.76 0.70 3.20
N LEU A 374 -18.29 0.93 4.43
CA LEU A 374 -17.05 1.66 4.69
C LEU A 374 -15.83 0.90 4.15
N PHE A 375 -15.74 -0.40 4.42
CA PHE A 375 -14.65 -1.23 3.91
C PHE A 375 -14.67 -1.34 2.38
N ALA A 376 -15.85 -1.42 1.77
CA ALA A 376 -15.99 -1.40 0.32
C ALA A 376 -15.50 -0.10 -0.29
N LEU A 377 -15.84 1.04 0.32
CA LEU A 377 -15.38 2.35 -0.13
C LEU A 377 -13.85 2.44 -0.07
N TYR A 378 -13.24 2.08 1.06
CA TYR A 378 -11.78 2.08 1.18
C TYR A 378 -11.13 1.18 0.13
N ILE A 379 -11.56 -0.09 0.04
CA ILE A 379 -10.97 -1.08 -0.86
C ILE A 379 -11.08 -0.61 -2.32
N ALA A 380 -12.23 -0.08 -2.73
CA ALA A 380 -12.47 0.36 -4.09
C ALA A 380 -11.62 1.58 -4.46
N VAL A 381 -11.57 2.60 -3.59
CA VAL A 381 -10.83 3.85 -3.84
C VAL A 381 -9.33 3.62 -3.75
N ALA A 382 -8.85 2.76 -2.85
CA ALA A 382 -7.43 2.43 -2.73
C ALA A 382 -6.85 1.80 -4.02
N GLY A 383 -7.65 1.01 -4.74
CA GLY A 383 -7.24 0.40 -6.01
C GLY A 383 -7.34 1.34 -7.22
N LEU A 384 -8.16 2.39 -7.14
CA LEU A 384 -8.53 3.21 -8.30
C LEU A 384 -7.33 3.90 -8.99
N PRO A 385 -6.35 4.49 -8.26
CA PRO A 385 -5.17 5.08 -8.90
C PRO A 385 -4.36 4.08 -9.73
N TYR A 386 -4.36 2.80 -9.33
CA TYR A 386 -3.64 1.73 -10.02
C TYR A 386 -4.34 1.26 -11.30
N ALA A 387 -5.50 1.81 -11.66
CA ALA A 387 -6.03 1.67 -13.00
C ALA A 387 -5.17 2.43 -14.04
N LEU A 388 -4.48 3.49 -13.63
CA LEU A 388 -3.75 4.37 -14.54
C LEU A 388 -2.29 3.93 -14.79
N VAL A 389 -1.76 3.07 -13.93
CA VAL A 389 -0.35 2.69 -13.89
C VAL A 389 -0.23 1.16 -13.81
N GLN A 390 0.98 0.63 -14.01
CA GLN A 390 1.22 -0.81 -13.99
C GLN A 390 1.15 -1.29 -12.53
N PRO A 391 0.14 -2.08 -12.14
CA PRO A 391 0.05 -2.55 -10.77
C PRO A 391 1.16 -3.57 -10.52
N VAL A 392 1.87 -3.43 -9.42
CA VAL A 392 2.81 -4.43 -8.92
C VAL A 392 2.21 -5.03 -7.66
N PRO A 393 2.34 -6.35 -7.40
CA PRO A 393 1.64 -7.01 -6.29
C PRO A 393 1.85 -6.36 -4.91
N ARG A 394 2.97 -5.65 -4.70
CA ARG A 394 3.25 -4.91 -3.47
C ARG A 394 2.20 -3.85 -3.12
N TYR A 395 1.56 -3.22 -4.11
CA TYR A 395 0.59 -2.15 -3.87
C TYR A 395 -0.70 -2.64 -3.19
N ALA A 396 -1.07 -3.90 -3.42
CA ALA A 396 -2.24 -4.52 -2.81
C ALA A 396 -2.13 -4.68 -1.28
N TYR A 397 -0.93 -4.50 -0.72
CA TYR A 397 -0.72 -4.59 0.73
C TYR A 397 -1.60 -3.60 1.51
N ALA A 398 -1.88 -2.43 0.95
CA ALA A 398 -2.72 -1.40 1.57
C ALA A 398 -4.15 -1.86 1.85
N VAL A 399 -4.66 -2.86 1.12
CA VAL A 399 -5.99 -3.46 1.32
C VAL A 399 -5.93 -4.87 1.91
N TRP A 400 -4.73 -5.48 1.95
CA TRP A 400 -4.52 -6.87 2.35
C TRP A 400 -5.09 -7.22 3.74
N PRO A 401 -4.87 -6.42 4.80
CA PRO A 401 -5.48 -6.70 6.10
C PRO A 401 -7.01 -6.77 6.08
N LEU A 402 -7.67 -5.88 5.34
CA LEU A 402 -9.13 -5.92 5.26
C LEU A 402 -9.59 -7.19 4.54
N LEU A 403 -8.96 -7.53 3.42
CA LEU A 403 -9.30 -8.73 2.63
C LEU A 403 -9.11 -10.01 3.45
N ALA A 404 -8.04 -10.12 4.23
CA ALA A 404 -7.80 -11.27 5.09
C ALA A 404 -8.91 -11.46 6.15
N PHE A 405 -9.30 -10.40 6.86
CA PHE A 405 -10.38 -10.49 7.87
C PHE A 405 -11.76 -10.70 7.25
N LEU A 406 -12.03 -10.14 6.07
CA LEU A 406 -13.26 -10.39 5.33
C LEU A 406 -13.34 -11.84 4.84
N ALA A 407 -12.22 -12.41 4.37
CA ALA A 407 -12.11 -13.81 3.98
C ALA A 407 -12.39 -14.73 5.17
N ALA A 408 -11.76 -14.48 6.33
CA ALA A 408 -12.02 -15.23 7.55
C ALA A 408 -13.49 -15.13 8.00
N GLY A 409 -14.08 -13.93 7.93
CA GLY A 409 -15.50 -13.72 8.23
C GLY A 409 -16.43 -14.58 7.35
N LEU A 410 -16.13 -14.66 6.04
CA LEU A 410 -16.85 -15.52 5.10
C LEU A 410 -16.72 -17.00 5.48
N LEU A 411 -15.49 -17.49 5.64
CA LEU A 411 -15.20 -18.90 5.89
C LEU A 411 -15.87 -19.38 7.18
N VAL A 412 -15.71 -18.63 8.28
CA VAL A 412 -16.37 -19.00 9.56
C VAL A 412 -17.89 -18.98 9.42
N GLY A 413 -18.45 -18.03 8.65
CA GLY A 413 -19.88 -18.00 8.37
C GLY A 413 -20.38 -19.20 7.56
N ILE A 414 -19.57 -19.73 6.63
CA ILE A 414 -19.87 -20.96 5.87
C ILE A 414 -19.82 -22.17 6.81
N PHE A 415 -18.74 -22.34 7.58
CA PHE A 415 -18.58 -23.48 8.49
C PHE A 415 -19.71 -23.56 9.53
N ALA A 416 -20.09 -22.43 10.13
CA ALA A 416 -21.19 -22.39 11.09
C ALA A 416 -22.53 -22.89 10.49
N ARG A 417 -22.79 -22.58 9.21
CA ARG A 417 -23.99 -23.05 8.51
C ARG A 417 -23.96 -24.53 8.18
N LEU A 418 -22.80 -25.04 7.79
CA LEU A 418 -22.62 -26.47 7.51
C LEU A 418 -22.83 -27.30 8.78
N GLN A 419 -22.29 -26.85 9.92
CA GLN A 419 -22.51 -27.51 11.22
C GLN A 419 -23.98 -27.46 11.66
N ALA A 420 -24.68 -26.34 11.41
CA ALA A 420 -26.10 -26.24 11.73
C ALA A 420 -26.97 -27.19 10.88
N ARG A 421 -26.64 -27.38 9.59
CA ARG A 421 -27.34 -28.32 8.70
C ARG A 421 -27.07 -29.78 9.07
N GLY A 422 -25.84 -30.12 9.47
CA GLY A 422 -25.49 -31.48 9.91
C GLY A 422 -26.10 -31.90 11.25
N ARG A 423 -26.66 -30.96 12.02
CA ARG A 423 -27.32 -31.20 13.32
C ARG A 423 -28.85 -31.29 13.24
N THR A 424 -29.44 -31.28 12.04
CA THR A 424 -30.89 -31.51 11.91
C THR A 424 -31.18 -32.97 12.28
N PRO A 425 -31.95 -33.25 13.34
CA PRO A 425 -32.16 -34.62 13.80
C PRO A 425 -32.94 -35.40 12.74
N MET A 426 -32.37 -36.52 12.31
CA MET A 426 -33.07 -37.55 11.56
C MET A 426 -33.99 -38.30 12.53
N MET A 427 -35.10 -37.68 12.95
CA MET A 427 -36.18 -38.33 13.69
C MET A 427 -37.52 -37.67 13.38
N ALA A 428 -38.27 -38.28 12.46
CA ALA A 428 -39.69 -38.59 12.58
C ALA A 428 -40.19 -39.21 11.25
N GLN A 429 -40.02 -40.52 11.10
CA GLN A 429 -41.00 -41.41 10.46
C GLN A 429 -41.20 -42.61 11.37
#